data_AF-A0A414B9Y5-F1
#
_entry.id   AF-A0A414B9Y5-F1
#
_cell.length_a   1.000
_cell.length_b   1.000
_cell.length_c   1.000
_cell.angle_alpha   90.00
_cell.angle_beta   90.00
_cell.angle_gamma   90.00
#
_symmetry.space_group_name_H-M   'P 1'
#
loop_
_entity.id
_entity.type
_entity.pdbx_description
1 polymer ?
#
loop_
_entity_poly.entity_id
_entity_poly.type
_entity_poly.pdbx_seq_one_letter_code
_entity_poly.pdbx_strand_id
1 'polypeptide(L)' 'ERLVAASACATQLRLYGYQEIRRILERGDDADFLSKDDIDDEVPVTSIHKNIRGAAYFAQLKHLNRDNNGNK' A
#
# COMPACT_ATOMS: atom_id res chain seq x y z
N GLU A 1 7.52 4.69 -1.10
CA GLU A 1 8.53 5.53 -1.81
C GLU A 1 9.96 5.02 -1.72
N ARG A 2 10.30 4.17 -0.73
CA ARG A 2 11.65 3.62 -0.52
C ARG A 2 12.35 3.00 -1.73
N LEU A 3 11.65 2.27 -2.60
CA LEU A 3 12.28 1.72 -3.80
C LEU A 3 12.73 2.82 -4.77
N VAL A 4 11.96 3.91 -4.87
CA VAL A 4 12.30 5.07 -5.71
C VAL A 4 13.49 5.82 -5.10
N ALA A 5 13.46 6.04 -3.79
CA ALA A 5 14.58 6.62 -3.03
C ALA A 5 15.87 5.80 -3.17
N ALA A 6 15.79 4.48 -3.02
CA ALA A 6 16.92 3.58 -3.21
C ALA A 6 17.43 3.57 -4.65
N SER A 7 16.53 3.71 -5.64
CA SER A 7 16.91 3.81 -7.06
C SER A 7 17.60 5.14 -7.38
N ALA A 8 17.17 6.25 -6.76
CA ALA A 8 17.83 7.54 -6.86
C ALA A 8 19.23 7.50 -6.22
N CYS A 9 19.33 6.93 -5.01
CA CYS A 9 20.60 6.67 -4.32
C CYS A 9 21.55 5.83 -5.17
N ALA A 10 21.06 4.72 -5.74
CA ALA A 10 21.84 3.85 -6.62
C ALA A 10 22.31 4.59 -7.89
N THR A 11 21.47 5.44 -8.49
CA THR A 11 21.84 6.26 -9.65
C THR A 11 22.98 7.22 -9.32
N GLN A 12 22.95 7.86 -8.14
CA GLN A 12 24.03 8.73 -7.68
C GLN A 12 25.35 7.97 -7.48
N LEU A 13 25.27 6.71 -7.04
CA LEU A 13 26.40 5.79 -6.90
C LEU A 13 26.80 5.09 -8.22
N ARG A 14 26.07 5.34 -9.32
CA ARG A 14 26.20 4.65 -10.61
C ARG A 14 26.07 3.13 -10.51
N LEU A 15 25.21 2.66 -9.61
CA LEU A 15 24.86 1.26 -9.40
C LEU A 15 23.47 1.00 -9.99
N TYR A 16 23.34 0.00 -10.86
CA TYR A 16 22.08 -0.26 -11.59
C TYR A 16 21.59 -1.71 -11.47
N GLY A 17 22.24 -2.50 -10.61
CA GLY A 17 21.92 -3.91 -10.40
C GLY A 17 20.92 -4.12 -9.26
N TYR A 18 20.07 -5.14 -9.39
CA TYR A 18 19.12 -5.55 -8.34
C TYR A 18 19.81 -5.78 -6.98
N GLN A 19 20.99 -6.42 -6.98
CA GLN A 19 21.72 -6.70 -5.75
C GLN A 19 22.17 -5.42 -5.03
N GLU A 20 22.50 -4.37 -5.78
CA GLU A 20 22.93 -3.10 -5.19
C GLU A 20 21.74 -2.33 -4.62
N ILE A 21 20.63 -2.25 -5.35
CA ILE A 21 19.37 -1.69 -4.86
C ILE A 21 18.93 -2.39 -3.57
N ARG A 22 19.03 -3.73 -3.53
CA ARG A 22 18.68 -4.53 -2.36
C ARG A 22 19.58 -4.20 -1.16
N ARG A 23 20.90 -4.07 -1.36
CA ARG A 23 21.83 -3.68 -0.28
C ARG A 23 21.55 -2.27 0.25
N ILE A 24 21.25 -1.33 -0.63
CA ILE A 24 20.87 0.05 -0.25
C ILE A 24 19.64 0.02 0.66
N LEU A 25 18.61 -0.74 0.28
CA LEU A 25 17.38 -0.90 1.07
C LEU A 25 17.62 -1.59 2.43
N GLU A 26 18.49 -2.60 2.47
CA GLU A 26 18.85 -3.34 3.69
C GLU A 26 19.65 -2.45 4.67
N ARG A 27 20.52 -1.58 4.16
CA ARG A 27 21.34 -0.64 4.96
C ARG A 27 20.58 0.62 5.36
N GLY A 28 19.60 1.02 4.57
CA GLY A 28 18.89 2.29 4.74
C GLY A 28 19.64 3.49 4.16
N ASP A 29 20.55 3.26 3.21
CA ASP A 29 21.30 4.33 2.54
C ASP A 29 20.39 5.22 1.65
N ASP A 30 19.12 4.82 1.46
CA ASP A 30 18.07 5.60 0.79
C ASP A 30 17.45 6.70 1.65
N ALA A 31 17.79 6.78 2.94
CA ALA A 31 17.12 7.65 3.90
C ALA A 31 17.15 9.15 3.54
N ASP A 32 18.26 9.64 2.99
CA ASP A 32 18.40 11.05 2.57
C ASP A 32 17.51 11.42 1.36
N PHE A 33 17.01 10.42 0.64
CA PHE A 33 16.14 10.59 -0.53
C PHE A 33 14.65 10.40 -0.19
N LEU A 34 14.32 10.07 1.06
CA LEU A 34 12.94 9.99 1.52
C LEU A 34 12.42 11.38 1.88
N SER A 35 11.16 11.65 1.54
CA SER A 35 10.49 12.85 2.04
C SER A 35 10.27 12.70 3.55
N LYS A 36 10.33 13.80 4.30
CA LYS A 36 10.14 13.78 5.76
C LYS A 36 8.71 13.38 6.15
N ASP A 37 7.78 13.50 5.22
CA ASP A 37 6.38 13.13 5.38
C ASP A 37 6.16 11.61 5.21
N ASP A 38 7.14 10.87 4.66
CA ASP A 38 7.06 9.41 4.49
C ASP A 38 7.57 8.60 5.71
N ILE A 39 8.09 9.27 6.74
CA ILE A 39 8.41 8.64 8.04
C ILE A 39 7.17 8.62 8.94
N ASP A 40 5.98 8.76 8.37
CA ASP A 40 4.77 8.58 9.13
C ASP A 40 4.36 7.11 9.04
N ASP A 41 4.44 6.41 10.17
CA ASP A 41 3.64 5.21 10.46
C ASP A 41 2.14 5.58 10.51
N GLU A 42 1.68 6.51 9.67
CA GLU A 42 0.30 6.93 9.62
C GLU A 42 -0.50 5.78 9.02
N VAL A 43 -1.26 5.15 9.92
CA VAL A 43 -2.39 4.27 9.65
C VAL A 43 -3.10 4.78 8.39
N PRO A 44 -3.32 3.93 7.37
CA PRO A 44 -3.96 4.38 6.13
C PRO A 44 -5.22 5.16 6.46
N VAL A 45 -5.23 6.46 6.15
CA VAL A 45 -6.41 7.30 6.33
C VAL A 45 -7.44 6.78 5.35
N THR A 46 -8.33 5.91 5.84
CA THR A 46 -9.46 5.43 5.03
C THR A 46 -10.26 6.66 4.67
N SER A 47 -10.37 6.93 3.38
CA SER A 47 -11.07 8.12 2.90
C SER A 47 -12.48 8.14 3.48
N ILE A 48 -12.84 9.23 4.17
CA ILE A 48 -14.14 9.42 4.84
C ILE A 48 -15.22 9.75 3.79
N HIS A 49 -15.30 8.95 2.74
CA HIS A 49 -16.34 9.11 1.74
C HIS A 49 -17.60 8.39 2.22
N LYS A 50 -18.73 9.08 2.09
CA LYS A 50 -20.02 8.49 2.38
C LYS A 50 -20.26 7.35 1.40
N ASN A 51 -20.56 6.17 1.92
CA ASN A 51 -20.95 5.01 1.11
C ASN A 51 -22.19 5.35 0.27
N ILE A 52 -22.03 5.55 -1.04
CA ILE A 52 -23.13 5.90 -1.96
C ILE A 52 -24.20 4.82 -2.08
N ARG A 53 -23.86 3.56 -1.77
CA ARG A 53 -24.81 2.44 -1.79
C ARG A 53 -25.59 2.33 -0.48
N GLY A 54 -25.13 2.98 0.59
CA GLY A 54 -25.74 2.91 1.92
C GLY A 54 -25.60 1.52 2.58
N ALA A 55 -25.71 1.47 3.90
CA ALA A 55 -25.58 0.22 4.65
C ALA A 55 -26.68 -0.81 4.29
N ALA A 56 -27.87 -0.33 3.91
CA ALA A 56 -29.02 -1.17 3.57
C ALA A 56 -28.80 -2.02 2.30
N TYR A 57 -28.03 -1.53 1.32
CA TYR A 57 -27.72 -2.28 0.10
C TYR A 57 -26.95 -3.58 0.41
N PHE A 58 -25.98 -3.51 1.32
CA PHE A 58 -25.19 -4.67 1.73
C PHE A 58 -25.96 -5.63 2.65
N ALA A 59 -26.97 -5.16 3.37
CA ALA A 59 -27.85 -6.01 4.17
C ALA A 59 -28.69 -6.96 3.30
N GLN A 60 -29.15 -6.49 2.13
CA GLN A 60 -29.91 -7.32 1.18
C GLN A 60 -29.08 -8.46 0.59
N LEU A 61 -27.77 -8.25 0.38
CA LEU A 61 -26.85 -9.28 -0.12
C LEU A 61 -26.67 -10.45 0.87
N LYS A 62 -26.83 -10.21 2.18
CA LYS A 62 -26.79 -11.27 3.20
C LYS A 62 -28.04 -12.16 3.18
N HIS A 63 -29.20 -11.59 2.84
CA HIS A 63 -30.43 -12.36 2.68
C HIS A 63 -30.39 -13.19 1.40
N LEU A 64 -29.96 -12.60 0.28
CA LEU A 64 -29.89 -13.29 -1.02
C LEU A 64 -28.95 -14.51 -1.02
N ASN A 65 -27.84 -14.46 -0.26
CA ASN A 65 -26.93 -15.60 -0.10
C ASN A 65 -27.48 -16.72 0.80
N ARG A 66 -28.43 -16.40 1.68
CA ARG A 66 -29.03 -17.38 2.60
C ARG A 66 -30.08 -18.24 1.88
N ASP A 67 -30.76 -17.64 0.89
CA ASP A 67 -31.81 -18.31 0.11
C ASP A 67 -31.23 -19.28 -0.94
N ASN A 68 -29.96 -19.11 -1.32
CA ASN A 68 -29.28 -19.97 -2.30
C ASN A 68 -28.68 -21.26 -1.70
N ASN A 69 -28.67 -21.44 -0.37
CA ASN A 69 -28.14 -22.64 0.28
C ASN A 69 -29.23 -23.64 0.71
N GLY A 70 -30.38 -23.60 0.04
CA GLY A 70 -31.60 -24.29 0.45
C GLY A 70 -32.17 -25.29 -0.55
N ASN A 71 -31.36 -25.92 -1.41
CA ASN A 71 -31.82 -27.07 -2.20
C ASN A 71 -30.82 -28.24 -2.10
N LYS A 72 -31.19 -29.22 -1.27
CA LYS A 72 -30.65 -30.59 -1.25
C LYS A 72 -31.75 -31.53 -1.70
#